data_AF-A0A6J6W821-F1
#
_entry.id   AF-A0A6J6W821-F1
#
_cell.length_a   1.000
_cell.length_b   1.000
_cell.length_c   1.000
_cell.angle_alpha   90.00
_cell.angle_beta   90.00
_cell.angle_gamma   90.00
#
_symmetry.space_group_name_H-M   'P 1'
#
loop_
_entity.id
_entity.type
_entity.pdbx_description
1 polymer ?
#
loop_
_entity_poly.entity_id
_entity_poly.type
_entity_poly.pdbx_seq_one_letter_code
_entity_poly.pdbx_strand_id
1 'polypeptide(L)'
;MALAVEGVVSAVEVDTTHFKGNAPGEIMVTADSAATLKKSPGKEELVAKHRVQPDTPHRYVVKSDVPVNAVRLDVFPDGGLGRFRVWGVPTHAGLSAVAKRWWNSLPESHRSGLTLSSEIKDLL
;
A
#
# COMPACT_ATOMS: atom_id res chain seq x y z
N MET A 1 -4.84 4.28 -4.91
CA MET A 1 -3.87 4.95 -4.03
C MET A 1 -2.47 4.45 -4.38
N ALA A 2 -1.47 5.33 -4.43
CA ALA A 2 -0.07 4.92 -4.59
C ALA A 2 0.51 4.45 -3.24
N LEU A 3 1.33 3.41 -3.26
CA LEU A 3 2.13 3.02 -2.10
C LEU A 3 3.36 3.93 -1.98
N ALA A 4 3.97 3.97 -0.80
CA ALA A 4 5.21 4.72 -0.58
C ALA A 4 6.36 4.21 -1.46
N VAL A 5 6.37 2.90 -1.69
CA VAL A 5 7.32 2.16 -2.53
C VAL A 5 6.63 0.99 -3.20
N GLU A 6 7.25 0.48 -4.24
CA GLU A 6 6.94 -0.87 -4.73
C GLU A 6 7.28 -1.90 -3.65
N GLY A 7 6.37 -2.84 -3.42
CA GLY A 7 6.54 -3.90 -2.44
C GLY A 7 5.61 -5.07 -2.70
N VAL A 8 5.91 -6.19 -2.05
CA VAL A 8 5.06 -7.39 -2.03
C VAL A 8 4.13 -7.29 -0.83
N VAL A 9 2.82 -7.30 -1.09
CA VAL A 9 1.79 -7.12 -0.07
C VAL A 9 1.52 -8.45 0.64
N SER A 10 1.63 -8.46 1.97
CA SER A 10 1.39 -9.65 2.80
C SER A 10 0.08 -9.58 3.58
N ALA A 11 -0.42 -8.37 3.84
CA ALA A 11 -1.68 -8.18 4.54
C ALA A 11 -2.34 -6.84 4.21
N VAL A 12 -3.65 -6.80 4.37
CA VAL A 12 -4.48 -5.61 4.21
C VAL A 12 -5.43 -5.49 5.39
N GLU A 13 -5.68 -4.27 5.86
CA GLU A 13 -6.74 -3.99 6.84
C GLU A 13 -7.67 -2.91 6.32
N VAL A 14 -8.96 -3.21 6.47
CA VAL A 14 -10.07 -2.31 6.21
C VAL A 14 -10.79 -2.08 7.54
N ASP A 15 -10.70 -0.87 8.05
CA ASP A 15 -11.18 -0.51 9.37
C ASP A 15 -12.47 0.31 9.25
N THR A 16 -13.59 -0.28 9.70
CA THR A 16 -14.91 0.38 9.74
C THR A 16 -15.23 0.91 11.15
N THR A 17 -14.26 0.97 12.07
CA THR A 17 -14.46 1.47 13.44
C THR A 17 -15.12 2.86 13.40
N HIS A 18 -16.13 3.05 14.25
CA HIS A 18 -17.03 4.20 14.35
C HIS A 18 -18.09 4.36 13.24
N PHE A 19 -18.02 3.59 12.15
CA PHE A 19 -19.06 3.58 11.11
C PHE A 19 -20.14 2.55 11.46
N LYS A 20 -21.07 2.93 12.35
CA LYS A 20 -22.12 2.04 12.87
C LYS A 20 -23.35 1.93 11.98
N GLY A 21 -23.71 3.03 11.31
CA GLY A 21 -24.90 3.11 10.45
C GLY A 21 -24.62 3.27 8.95
N ASN A 22 -23.37 3.57 8.60
CA ASN A 22 -22.95 3.86 7.22
C ASN A 22 -21.63 3.17 6.84
N ALA A 23 -21.28 2.05 7.48
CA ALA A 23 -20.20 1.21 6.97
C ALA A 23 -20.64 0.59 5.62
N PRO A 24 -19.70 0.34 4.69
CA PRO A 24 -20.03 -0.35 3.46
C PRO A 24 -20.54 -1.76 3.74
N GLY A 25 -21.34 -2.32 2.82
CA GLY A 25 -21.78 -3.70 2.92
C GLY A 25 -20.69 -4.68 2.49
N GLU A 26 -19.97 -4.34 1.41
CA GLU A 26 -18.89 -5.14 0.84
C GLU A 26 -17.72 -4.25 0.41
N ILE A 27 -16.53 -4.85 0.38
CA ILE A 27 -15.31 -4.23 -0.14
C ILE A 27 -14.59 -5.19 -1.08
N MET A 28 -13.70 -4.64 -1.91
CA MET A 28 -12.74 -5.40 -2.72
C MET A 28 -11.42 -4.64 -2.78
N VAL A 29 -10.29 -5.34 -2.74
CA VAL A 29 -8.96 -4.72 -2.82
C VAL A 29 -8.19 -5.31 -3.99
N THR A 30 -7.79 -4.45 -4.91
CA THR A 30 -6.99 -4.83 -6.08
C THR A 30 -5.70 -4.02 -6.17
N ALA A 31 -4.74 -4.53 -6.92
CA ALA A 31 -3.49 -3.87 -7.20
C ALA A 31 -3.14 -3.93 -8.70
N ASP A 32 -2.50 -2.87 -9.18
CA ASP A 32 -2.06 -2.69 -10.57
C ASP A 32 -1.23 -1.39 -10.63
N SER A 33 -0.90 -0.93 -11.83
CA SER A 33 -0.36 0.41 -12.03
C SER A 33 -1.34 1.50 -11.57
N ALA A 34 -0.80 2.59 -11.03
CA ALA A 34 -1.61 3.74 -10.62
C ALA A 34 -2.48 4.32 -11.76
N ALA A 35 -2.05 4.17 -13.02
CA ALA A 35 -2.81 4.61 -14.18
C ALA A 35 -4.05 3.71 -14.44
N THR A 36 -3.88 2.39 -14.33
CA THR A 36 -4.97 1.41 -14.43
C THR A 36 -6.00 1.66 -13.34
N LEU A 37 -5.55 1.76 -12.08
CA LEU A 37 -6.42 1.83 -10.92
C LEU A 37 -7.32 3.07 -10.86
N LYS A 38 -6.97 4.15 -11.56
CA LYS A 38 -7.83 5.33 -11.70
C LYS A 38 -9.09 5.07 -12.53
N LYS A 39 -9.07 4.04 -13.39
CA LYS A 39 -10.13 3.78 -14.38
C LYS A 39 -10.93 2.53 -14.03
N SER A 40 -10.26 1.47 -13.58
CA SER A 40 -10.87 0.17 -13.31
C SER A 40 -10.21 -0.50 -12.10
N PRO A 41 -10.84 -1.55 -11.53
CA PRO A 41 -10.14 -2.49 -10.67
C PRO A 41 -8.87 -3.02 -11.33
N GLY A 42 -7.88 -3.35 -10.50
CA GLY A 42 -6.61 -3.94 -10.92
C GLY A 42 -6.75 -5.42 -11.26
N LYS A 43 -5.75 -5.95 -11.98
CA LYS A 43 -5.70 -7.38 -12.31
C LYS A 43 -5.33 -8.25 -11.12
N GLU A 44 -4.50 -7.74 -10.22
CA GLU A 44 -4.10 -8.49 -9.03
C GLU A 44 -5.16 -8.30 -7.94
N GLU A 45 -5.82 -9.38 -7.53
CA GLU A 45 -6.81 -9.35 -6.48
C GLU A 45 -6.14 -9.65 -5.13
N LEU A 46 -6.00 -8.61 -4.29
CA LEU A 46 -5.41 -8.77 -2.96
C LEU A 46 -6.45 -9.25 -1.95
N VAL A 47 -7.69 -8.76 -2.07
CA VAL A 47 -8.86 -9.20 -1.29
C VAL A 47 -10.04 -9.27 -2.24
N ALA A 48 -10.54 -10.48 -2.46
CA ALA A 48 -11.76 -10.72 -3.21
C ALA A 48 -12.94 -9.94 -2.63
N LYS A 49 -13.95 -9.68 -3.45
CA LYS A 49 -15.15 -8.97 -3.00
C LYS A 49 -15.79 -9.70 -1.80
N HIS A 50 -15.83 -9.05 -0.64
CA HIS A 50 -16.23 -9.68 0.61
C HIS A 50 -17.04 -8.73 1.49
N ARG A 51 -17.96 -9.29 2.29
CA ARG A 51 -18.73 -8.53 3.29
C ARG A 51 -17.87 -8.02 4.42
N VAL A 52 -18.21 -6.85 4.93
CA VAL A 52 -17.62 -6.27 6.15
C VAL A 52 -18.72 -6.00 7.18
N GLN A 53 -18.33 -5.85 8.43
CA GLN A 53 -19.19 -5.50 9.54
C GLN A 53 -19.03 -4.02 9.91
N PRO A 54 -20.09 -3.34 10.38
CA PRO A 54 -19.97 -2.03 11.01
C PRO A 54 -19.05 -2.07 12.24
N ASP A 55 -18.40 -0.94 12.54
CA ASP A 55 -17.62 -0.74 13.77
C ASP A 55 -16.55 -1.83 14.04
N THR A 56 -15.88 -2.31 12.99
CA THR A 56 -15.00 -3.50 13.06
C THR A 56 -13.72 -3.33 12.24
N PRO A 57 -12.53 -3.66 12.80
CA PRO A 57 -11.32 -3.81 11.99
C PRO A 57 -11.29 -5.18 11.30
N HIS A 58 -11.14 -5.19 9.97
CA HIS A 58 -11.04 -6.42 9.16
C HIS A 58 -9.61 -6.58 8.68
N ARG A 59 -8.98 -7.72 8.98
CA ARG A 59 -7.60 -8.03 8.56
C ARG A 59 -7.60 -9.23 7.63
N TYR A 60 -6.98 -9.07 6.47
CA TYR A 60 -6.88 -10.07 5.43
C TYR A 60 -5.42 -10.41 5.19
N VAL A 61 -5.10 -11.70 5.20
CA VAL A 61 -3.82 -12.21 4.73
C VAL A 61 -3.87 -12.27 3.21
N VAL A 62 -2.86 -11.67 2.57
CA VAL A 62 -2.75 -11.66 1.11
C VAL A 62 -1.78 -12.76 0.68
N LYS A 63 -2.19 -13.55 -0.31
CA LYS A 63 -1.39 -14.64 -0.88
C LYS A 63 -0.95 -14.29 -2.30
N SER A 64 -0.20 -13.20 -2.41
CA SER A 64 0.37 -12.73 -3.67
C SER A 64 1.83 -12.38 -3.48
N ASP A 65 2.68 -12.93 -4.34
CA ASP A 65 4.11 -12.62 -4.38
C ASP A 65 4.42 -11.55 -5.44
N VAL A 66 3.39 -10.95 -6.05
CA VAL A 66 3.53 -9.95 -7.12
C VAL A 66 3.90 -8.59 -6.51
N PRO A 67 5.03 -7.99 -6.91
CA PRO A 67 5.34 -6.62 -6.53
C PRO A 67 4.33 -5.62 -7.10
N VAL A 68 3.86 -4.70 -6.25
CA VAL A 68 2.88 -3.68 -6.63
C VAL A 68 3.29 -2.31 -6.11
N ASN A 69 2.93 -1.26 -6.85
CA ASN A 69 3.22 0.13 -6.47
C ASN A 69 1.96 0.96 -6.17
N ALA A 70 0.78 0.40 -6.44
CA ALA A 70 -0.49 1.03 -6.17
C ALA A 70 -1.55 -0.03 -5.86
N VAL A 71 -2.49 0.38 -5.02
CA VAL A 71 -3.60 -0.44 -4.52
C VAL A 71 -4.89 0.37 -4.62
N ARG A 72 -6.01 -0.31 -4.83
CA ARG A 72 -7.35 0.28 -4.90
C ARG A 72 -8.26 -0.47 -3.95
N LEU A 73 -8.98 0.29 -3.14
CA LEU A 73 -10.08 -0.19 -2.31
C LEU A 73 -11.38 0.27 -2.95
N ASP A 74 -12.18 -0.68 -3.39
CA ASP A 74 -13.55 -0.46 -3.85
C ASP A 74 -14.53 -0.78 -2.71
N VAL A 75 -15.55 0.05 -2.55
CA VAL A 75 -16.61 -0.09 -1.55
C VAL A 75 -17.96 -0.23 -2.26
N PHE A 76 -18.85 -1.06 -1.73
CA PHE A 76 -20.14 -1.37 -2.37
C PHE A 76 -21.31 -1.37 -1.37
N PRO A 77 -22.48 -0.78 -1.73
CA PRO A 77 -22.65 0.16 -2.85
C PRO A 77 -21.97 1.51 -2.58
N ASP A 78 -21.93 1.90 -1.31
CA ASP A 78 -21.30 3.10 -0.77
C ASP A 78 -21.04 2.85 0.74
N GLY A 79 -20.50 3.85 1.44
CA GLY A 79 -20.25 3.79 2.88
C GLY A 79 -18.94 4.46 3.26
N GLY A 80 -18.73 4.61 4.57
CA GLY A 80 -17.55 5.21 5.15
C GLY A 80 -16.62 4.20 5.81
N LEU A 81 -15.35 4.56 5.86
CA LEU A 81 -14.27 3.78 6.44
C LEU A 81 -13.38 4.69 7.28
N GLY A 82 -12.83 4.15 8.36
CA GLY A 82 -11.90 4.87 9.22
C GLY A 82 -10.49 4.85 8.65
N ARG A 83 -9.96 3.65 8.41
CA ARG A 83 -8.58 3.47 7.93
C ARG A 83 -8.47 2.34 6.92
N PHE A 84 -7.49 2.51 6.03
CA PHE A 84 -7.04 1.48 5.11
C PHE A 84 -5.53 1.34 5.27
N ARG A 85 -5.07 0.13 5.58
CA ARG A 85 -3.66 -0.18 5.79
C ARG A 85 -3.24 -1.31 4.88
N VAL A 86 -2.04 -1.20 4.34
CA VAL A 86 -1.42 -2.22 3.49
C VAL A 86 -0.04 -2.50 4.06
N TRP A 87 0.18 -3.75 4.44
CA TRP A 87 1.46 -4.23 4.94
C TRP A 87 2.13 -5.10 3.91
N GLY A 88 3.45 -5.02 3.89
CA GLY A 88 4.27 -5.76 2.96
C GLY A 88 5.73 -5.43 3.15
N VAL A 89 6.55 -6.05 2.32
CA VAL A 89 8.00 -5.82 2.29
C VAL A 89 8.32 -5.07 0.99
N PRO A 90 9.03 -3.93 1.07
CA PRO A 90 9.54 -3.25 -0.12
C PRO A 90 10.39 -4.18 -1.01
N THR A 91 10.27 -4.06 -2.32
CA THR A 91 11.23 -4.71 -3.22
C THR A 91 12.59 -4.01 -3.12
N HIS A 92 13.66 -4.68 -3.58
CA HIS A 92 14.96 -4.03 -3.70
C HIS A 92 14.87 -2.76 -4.55
N ALA A 93 14.18 -2.81 -5.69
CA ALA A 93 13.94 -1.65 -6.54
C ALA A 93 13.17 -0.53 -5.82
N GLY A 94 12.14 -0.88 -5.04
CA GLY A 94 11.38 0.06 -4.21
C GLY A 94 12.24 0.74 -3.15
N LEU A 95 13.10 -0.02 -2.46
CA LEU A 95 14.07 0.52 -1.48
C LEU A 95 15.09 1.42 -2.15
N SER A 96 15.69 1.01 -3.27
CA SER A 96 16.63 1.83 -4.03
C SER A 96 16.00 3.14 -4.47
N ALA A 97 14.74 3.12 -4.91
CA ALA A 97 14.03 4.34 -5.29
C ALA A 97 13.84 5.30 -4.10
N VAL A 98 13.54 4.80 -2.89
CA VAL A 98 13.47 5.64 -1.69
C VAL A 98 14.84 6.13 -1.25
N ALA A 99 15.84 5.25 -1.24
CA ALA A 99 17.20 5.61 -0.86
C ALA A 99 17.71 6.77 -1.74
N LYS A 100 17.50 6.67 -3.07
CA LYS A 100 17.82 7.74 -4.02
C LYS A 100 17.06 9.03 -3.75
N ARG A 101 15.74 8.95 -3.52
CA ARG A 101 14.93 10.14 -3.18
C ARG A 101 15.41 10.81 -1.91
N TRP A 102 15.68 10.03 -0.87
CA TRP A 102 16.21 10.51 0.39
C TRP A 102 17.58 11.16 0.20
N TRP A 103 18.52 10.46 -0.42
CA TRP A 103 19.87 10.98 -0.70
C TRP A 103 19.81 12.31 -1.44
N ASN A 104 19.00 12.38 -2.51
CA ASN A 104 18.80 13.57 -3.32
C ASN A 104 18.08 14.71 -2.58
N SER A 105 17.38 14.42 -1.49
CA SER A 105 16.73 15.45 -0.66
C SER A 105 17.67 16.08 0.37
N LEU A 106 18.81 15.44 0.68
CA LEU A 106 19.76 15.96 1.66
C LEU A 106 20.52 17.19 1.12
N PRO A 107 20.76 18.23 1.94
CA PRO A 107 21.72 19.28 1.62
C PRO A 107 23.12 18.71 1.39
N GLU A 108 23.89 19.35 0.53
CA GLU A 108 25.24 18.87 0.17
C GLU A 108 26.18 18.78 1.38
N SER A 109 26.08 19.74 2.31
CA SER A 109 26.82 19.71 3.58
C SER A 109 26.55 18.46 4.43
N HIS A 110 25.34 17.90 4.34
CA HIS A 110 24.98 16.68 5.07
C HIS A 110 25.46 15.43 4.34
N ARG A 111 25.49 15.42 2.99
CA ARG A 111 25.98 14.28 2.21
C ARG A 111 27.47 14.06 2.41
N SER A 112 28.27 15.13 2.37
CA SER A 112 29.72 15.05 2.49
C SER A 112 30.20 14.54 3.85
N GLY A 113 29.37 14.63 4.89
CA GLY A 113 29.67 14.15 6.24
C GLY A 113 29.16 12.74 6.57
N LEU A 114 28.38 12.12 5.68
CA LEU A 114 27.76 10.81 5.93
C LEU A 114 28.67 9.67 5.47
N THR A 115 28.94 8.73 6.39
CA THR A 115 29.51 7.43 6.03
C THR A 115 28.38 6.42 5.87
N LEU A 116 28.16 5.95 4.65
CA LEU A 116 27.15 4.93 4.36
C LEU A 116 27.72 3.52 4.59
N SER A 117 26.89 2.63 5.15
CA SER A 117 27.20 1.20 5.18
C SER A 117 27.20 0.62 3.76
N SER A 118 27.76 -0.58 3.59
CA SER A 118 27.75 -1.27 2.29
C SER A 118 26.32 -1.51 1.79
N GLU A 119 25.39 -1.88 2.67
CA GLU A 119 24.02 -2.17 2.25
C GLU A 119 23.30 -0.93 1.69
N ILE A 120 23.56 0.25 2.25
CA ILE A 120 22.94 1.49 1.74
C ILE A 120 23.61 1.93 0.42
N LYS A 121 24.92 1.70 0.27
CA LYS A 121 25.61 1.98 -1.00
C LYS A 121 25.05 1.12 -2.15
N ASP A 122 24.72 -0.14 -1.89
CA ASP A 122 24.13 -1.03 -2.89
C ASP A 122 22.73 -0.59 -3.35
N LEU A 123 22.03 0.24 -2.55
CA LEU A 123 20.72 0.79 -2.88
C LEU A 123 20.76 2.11 -3.66
N LEU A 124 21.88 2.84 -3.63
CA LEU A 124 22.07 4.14 -4.31
C LEU A 124 22.67 3.95 -5.72
#